data_AF-A0A6J7QIU0-F1
#
_entry.id   AF-A0A6J7QIU0-F1
#
_cell.length_a   1.000
_cell.length_b   1.000
_cell.length_c   1.000
_cell.angle_alpha   90.00
_cell.angle_beta   90.00
_cell.angle_gamma   90.00
#
_symmetry.space_group_name_H-M   'P 1'
#
loop_
_entity.id
_entity.type
_entity.pdbx_description
1 polymer ?
#
loop_
_entity_poly.entity_id
_entity_poly.type
_entity_poly.pdbx_seq_one_letter_code
_entity_poly.pdbx_strand_id
1 'polypeptide(L)'
;MLTLPEKIASLVLIVASLNIFIGIFNLLPILPLDGGHMAVAIAEALRRRFAFARGKSDPGPIDVERLTPITMVVFALLAALTLLLLAADIFNPISLGL
;
A
#
# COMPACT_ATOMS: atom_id res chain seq x y z
N MET A 1 17.81 -19.56 26.36
CA MET A 1 16.36 -19.67 26.07
C MET A 1 15.70 -18.38 26.54
N LEU A 2 14.88 -17.74 25.70
CA LEU A 2 14.17 -16.51 26.08
C LEU A 2 13.17 -16.81 27.21
N THR A 3 13.14 -15.95 28.21
CA THR A 3 12.17 -15.97 29.31
C THR A 3 10.77 -15.60 28.80
N LEU A 4 9.72 -15.93 29.55
CA LEU A 4 8.33 -15.62 29.15
C LEU A 4 8.10 -14.11 28.91
N PRO A 5 8.61 -13.19 29.75
CA PRO A 5 8.52 -11.75 29.47
C PRO A 5 9.24 -11.34 28.19
N GLU A 6 10.43 -11.88 27.93
CA GLU A 6 11.20 -11.60 26.71
C GLU A 6 10.50 -12.10 25.44
N LYS A 7 9.83 -13.26 25.51
CA LYS A 7 9.00 -13.77 24.41
C LYS A 7 7.82 -12.84 24.11
N ILE A 8 7.12 -12.38 25.15
CA ILE A 8 5.99 -11.45 25.00
C ILE A 8 6.48 -10.12 24.42
N ALA A 9 7.58 -9.57 24.94
CA ALA A 9 8.17 -8.35 24.42
C ALA A 9 8.58 -8.50 22.94
N SER A 10 9.16 -9.64 22.55
CA SER A 10 9.54 -9.93 21.17
C SER A 10 8.32 -10.01 20.24
N LEU A 11 7.25 -10.69 20.68
CA LEU A 11 6.00 -10.77 19.92
C LEU A 11 5.36 -9.39 19.73
N VAL A 12 5.31 -8.59 20.80
CA VAL A 12 4.80 -7.21 20.72
C VAL A 12 5.63 -6.39 19.74
N LEU A 13 6.95 -6.53 19.76
CA LEU A 13 7.83 -5.81 18.83
C LEU A 13 7.59 -6.21 17.37
N ILE A 14 7.41 -7.51 17.08
CA ILE A 14 7.09 -8.00 15.74
C ILE A 14 5.73 -7.49 15.28
N VAL A 15 4.71 -7.54 16.13
CA VAL A 15 3.37 -7.03 15.80
C VAL A 15 3.42 -5.52 15.58
N ALA A 16 4.16 -4.79 16.42
CA ALA A 16 4.32 -3.34 16.28
C ALA A 16 5.04 -2.99 14.97
N SER A 17 6.15 -3.66 14.63
CA SER A 17 6.88 -3.40 13.39
C SER A 17 6.06 -3.74 12.15
N LEU A 18 5.31 -4.84 12.18
CA LEU A 18 4.39 -5.21 11.11
C LEU A 18 3.28 -4.17 10.93
N ASN A 19 2.66 -3.69 12.02
CA ASN A 19 1.62 -2.67 11.95
C ASN A 19 2.15 -1.34 11.40
N ILE A 20 3.33 -0.91 11.84
CA ILE A 20 3.99 0.30 11.31
C ILE A 20 4.28 0.12 9.81
N PHE A 21 4.80 -1.05 9.41
CA PHE A 21 5.08 -1.35 8.02
C PHE A 21 3.81 -1.31 7.16
N ILE A 22 2.75 -2.00 7.58
CA ILE A 22 1.45 -1.97 6.88
C ILE A 22 0.90 -0.55 6.83
N GLY A 23 0.97 0.20 7.92
CA GLY A 23 0.52 1.59 7.97
C GLY A 23 1.25 2.49 6.98
N ILE A 24 2.59 2.42 6.93
CA ILE A 24 3.39 3.19 5.97
C ILE A 24 3.15 2.71 4.53
N PHE A 25 3.08 1.40 4.30
CA PHE A 25 2.80 0.84 2.99
C PHE A 25 1.43 1.30 2.47
N ASN A 26 0.41 1.29 3.33
CA ASN A 26 -0.91 1.81 2.99
C ASN A 26 -0.91 3.31 2.67
N LEU A 27 0.05 4.10 3.14
CA LEU A 27 0.17 5.52 2.78
C LEU A 27 0.82 5.75 1.41
N LEU A 28 1.35 4.72 0.75
CA LEU A 28 1.90 4.87 -0.60
C LEU A 28 0.80 5.29 -1.60
N PRO A 29 1.11 6.19 -2.55
CA PRO A 29 0.15 6.73 -3.50
C PRO A 29 -0.14 5.75 -4.65
N ILE A 30 -0.57 4.55 -4.31
CA ILE A 30 -0.96 3.50 -5.25
C ILE A 30 -2.43 3.22 -4.95
N LEU A 31 -3.28 3.19 -5.97
CA LEU A 31 -4.72 3.05 -5.75
C LEU A 31 -5.21 1.79 -5.03
N PRO A 32 -4.55 0.60 -5.10
CA PRO A 32 -4.99 -0.54 -4.30
C PRO A 32 -4.71 -0.34 -2.80
N LEU A 33 -3.98 0.71 -2.43
CA LEU A 33 -3.66 1.11 -1.06
C LEU A 33 -4.45 2.39 -0.69
N ASP A 34 -4.77 2.53 0.60
CA ASP A 34 -5.58 3.66 1.12
C ASP A 34 -4.98 5.04 0.77
N GLY A 35 -3.65 5.10 0.65
CA GLY A 35 -2.85 6.26 0.29
C GLY A 35 -3.14 6.79 -1.11
N GLY A 36 -3.66 5.96 -2.02
CA GLY A 36 -4.15 6.42 -3.32
C GLY A 36 -5.34 7.36 -3.19
N HIS A 37 -6.25 7.11 -2.24
CA HIS A 37 -7.41 7.97 -1.98
C HIS A 37 -6.97 9.27 -1.31
N MET A 38 -6.04 9.19 -0.35
CA MET A 38 -5.38 10.37 0.23
C MET A 38 -4.70 11.22 -0.84
N ALA A 39 -3.95 10.61 -1.78
CA ALA A 39 -3.26 11.33 -2.84
C ALA A 39 -4.24 12.07 -3.77
N VAL A 40 -5.37 11.44 -4.11
CA VAL A 40 -6.44 12.08 -4.89
C VAL A 40 -7.06 13.24 -4.11
N ALA A 41 -7.39 13.04 -2.83
CA ALA A 41 -7.95 14.10 -1.99
C ALA A 41 -6.99 15.29 -1.82
N ILE A 42 -5.68 15.03 -1.68
CA ILE A 42 -4.65 16.06 -1.63
C ILE A 42 -4.57 16.81 -2.97
N ALA A 43 -4.60 16.10 -4.09
CA ALA A 43 -4.58 16.70 -5.43
C ALA A 43 -5.82 17.57 -5.68
N GLU A 44 -6.99 17.12 -5.24
CA GLU A 44 -8.24 17.88 -5.30
C GLU A 44 -8.17 19.13 -4.41
N ALA A 45 -7.77 18.99 -3.15
CA ALA A 45 -7.59 20.11 -2.23
C ALA A 45 -6.60 21.14 -2.77
N LEU A 46 -5.51 20.69 -3.39
CA LEU A 46 -4.51 21.56 -4.00
C LEU A 46 -5.07 22.29 -5.23
N ARG A 47 -5.76 21.58 -6.14
CA ARG A 47 -6.43 22.18 -7.31
C ARG A 47 -7.45 23.22 -6.89
N ARG A 48 -8.28 22.91 -5.91
CA ARG A 48 -9.29 23.82 -5.35
C ARG A 48 -8.65 25.07 -4.75
N ARG A 49 -7.56 24.91 -4.00
CA ARG A 49 -6.78 26.03 -3.46
C ARG A 49 -6.19 26.92 -4.56
N PHE A 50 -5.63 26.32 -5.63
CA PHE A 50 -5.11 27.07 -6.77
C PHE A 50 -6.21 27.78 -7.57
N ALA A 51 -7.38 27.16 -7.73
CA ALA A 51 -8.52 27.78 -8.41
C ALA A 51 -9.04 28.99 -7.62
N PHE A 52 -9.21 28.83 -6.30
CA PHE A 52 -9.59 29.93 -5.41
C PHE A 52 -8.57 31.07 -5.45
N ALA A 53 -7.27 30.77 -5.40
CA ALA A 53 -6.21 31.78 -5.51
C ALA A 53 -6.19 32.52 -6.87
N ARG A 54 -6.70 31.88 -7.94
CA ARG A 54 -6.85 32.50 -9.27
C ARG A 54 -8.23 33.10 -9.52
N GLY A 55 -9.11 33.15 -8.52
CA GLY A 55 -10.49 33.63 -8.65
C GLY A 55 -11.35 32.79 -9.60
N LYS A 56 -10.96 31.54 -9.87
CA LYS A 56 -11.71 30.61 -10.72
C LYS A 56 -12.65 29.75 -9.87
N SER A 57 -13.76 29.36 -10.46
CA SER A 57 -14.72 28.41 -9.88
C SER A 57 -14.05 27.07 -9.55
N ASP A 58 -14.63 26.35 -8.59
CA ASP A 58 -14.12 25.07 -8.10
C ASP A 58 -13.97 24.04 -9.24
N PRO A 59 -12.78 23.45 -9.47
CA PRO A 59 -12.52 22.52 -10.58
C PRO A 59 -13.24 21.16 -10.45
N GLY A 60 -13.96 20.91 -9.36
CA GLY A 60 -14.75 19.71 -9.13
C GLY A 60 -13.94 18.47 -8.73
N PRO A 61 -14.63 17.39 -8.31
CA PRO A 61 -13.99 16.17 -7.82
C PRO A 61 -13.18 15.46 -8.92
N ILE A 62 -12.12 14.77 -8.52
CA ILE A 62 -11.38 13.89 -9.43
C ILE A 62 -12.12 12.54 -9.51
N ASP A 63 -12.50 12.13 -10.71
CA ASP A 63 -13.14 10.83 -10.97
C ASP A 63 -12.20 9.66 -10.64
N VAL A 64 -12.29 9.16 -9.41
CA VAL A 64 -11.55 7.97 -8.94
C VAL A 64 -11.90 6.71 -9.73
N GLU A 65 -13.11 6.62 -10.29
CA GLU A 65 -13.55 5.49 -11.12
C GLU A 65 -12.66 5.28 -12.36
N ARG A 66 -12.03 6.35 -12.88
CA ARG A 66 -11.10 6.24 -14.01
C ARG A 66 -9.77 5.60 -13.62
N LEU A 67 -9.44 5.57 -12.33
CA LEU A 67 -8.22 4.96 -11.82
C LEU A 67 -8.42 3.47 -11.46
N THR A 68 -9.67 3.03 -11.26
CA THR A 68 -10.05 1.62 -11.04
C THR A 68 -9.41 0.60 -11.99
N PRO A 69 -9.39 0.80 -13.33
CA PRO A 69 -8.73 -0.15 -14.23
C PRO A 69 -7.23 -0.29 -13.98
N ILE A 70 -6.54 0.81 -13.61
CA ILE A 70 -5.12 0.78 -13.26
C ILE A 70 -4.92 -0.02 -11.97
N THR A 71 -5.78 0.18 -10.97
CA THR A 71 -5.80 -0.59 -9.73
C THR A 71 -5.90 -2.08 -10.00
N MET A 72 -6.82 -2.48 -10.88
CA MET A 72 -7.06 -3.88 -11.22
C MET A 72 -5.83 -4.52 -11.88
N VAL A 73 -5.13 -3.78 -12.73
CA VAL A 73 -3.88 -4.25 -13.35
C VAL A 73 -2.79 -4.45 -12.30
N VAL A 74 -2.57 -3.47 -11.43
CA VAL A 74 -1.55 -3.57 -10.36
C VAL A 74 -1.89 -4.72 -9.41
N PHE A 75 -3.15 -4.85 -9.01
CA PHE A 75 -3.62 -5.93 -8.15
C PHE A 75 -3.42 -7.31 -8.80
N ALA A 76 -3.82 -7.47 -10.06
CA ALA A 76 -3.62 -8.71 -10.81
C ALA A 76 -2.13 -9.06 -10.94
N LEU A 77 -1.27 -8.07 -11.16
CA LEU A 77 0.18 -8.26 -11.25
C LEU A 77 0.77 -8.72 -9.91
N LEU A 78 0.39 -8.09 -8.80
CA LEU A 78 0.83 -8.49 -7.46
C LEU A 78 0.34 -9.89 -7.10
N ALA A 79 -0.92 -10.22 -7.42
CA ALA A 79 -1.48 -11.55 -7.20
C ALA A 79 -0.76 -12.61 -8.05
N ALA A 80 -0.50 -12.32 -9.32
CA ALA A 80 0.23 -13.22 -10.21
C ALA A 80 1.67 -13.43 -9.73
N LEU A 81 2.37 -12.38 -9.31
CA LEU A 81 3.71 -12.47 -8.73
C LEU A 81 3.70 -13.34 -7.47
N THR A 82 2.72 -13.14 -6.59
CA THR A 82 2.58 -13.93 -5.35
C THR A 82 2.35 -15.41 -5.67
N LEU A 83 1.47 -15.72 -6.63
CA LEU A 83 1.22 -17.09 -7.08
C LEU A 83 2.46 -17.71 -7.72
N LEU A 84 3.20 -16.94 -8.52
CA LEU A 84 4.42 -17.40 -9.18
C LEU A 84 5.51 -17.72 -8.16
N LEU A 85 5.73 -16.84 -7.17
CA LEU A 85 6.71 -17.07 -6.09
C LEU A 85 6.33 -18.28 -5.25
N LEU A 86 5.05 -18.40 -4.88
CA LEU A 86 4.56 -19.57 -4.14
C LEU A 86 4.75 -20.86 -4.95
N ALA A 87 4.45 -20.84 -6.24
CA ALA A 87 4.69 -21.98 -7.13
C ALA A 87 6.18 -22.28 -7.24
N ALA A 88 7.04 -21.26 -7.33
CA ALA A 88 8.49 -21.43 -7.37
C ALA A 88 9.02 -22.10 -6.10
N ASP A 89 8.57 -21.69 -4.91
CA ASP A 89 8.94 -22.32 -3.64
C ASP A 89 8.50 -23.78 -3.55
N ILE A 90 7.36 -24.14 -4.16
CA ILE A 90 6.85 -25.52 -4.20
C ILE A 90 7.65 -26.40 -5.17
N PHE A 91 7.93 -25.90 -6.38
CA PHE A 91 8.54 -26.71 -7.45
C PHE A 91 10.07 -26.71 -7.44
N ASN A 92 10.67 -25.60 -7.01
CA ASN A 92 12.11 -25.44 -6.92
C ASN A 92 12.45 -24.80 -5.57
N PRO A 93 12.31 -25.55 -4.46
CA PRO A 93 12.68 -25.04 -3.16
C PRO A 93 14.13 -24.56 -3.24
N ILE A 94 14.36 -23.30 -2.94
CA ILE A 94 15.69 -22.70 -2.96
C ILE A 94 16.54 -23.50 -1.97
N SER A 95 17.36 -24.42 -2.47
CA SER A 95 18.37 -25.10 -1.68
C SER A 95 19.47 -24.07 -1.42
N LEU A 96 19.30 -23.30 -0.34
CA LEU A 96 20.41 -22.59 0.28
C LEU A 96 21.39 -23.68 0.77
N GLY A 97 22.27 -24.11 -0.13
CA GLY A 97 23.38 -25.00 0.19
C GLY A 97 24.33 -24.27 1.13
N LEU A 98 24.03 -24.36 2.42
CA LEU A 98 24.93 -24.08 3.53
C LEU A 98 25.73 -25.35 3.86
#